data_AF-A0A1C7AFD8-F1
#
_entry.id   AF-A0A1C7AFD8-F1
#
_cell.length_a   1.000
_cell.length_b   1.000
_cell.length_c   1.000
_cell.angle_alpha   90.00
_cell.angle_beta   90.00
_cell.angle_gamma   90.00
#
_symmetry.space_group_name_H-M   'P 1'
#
loop_
_entity.id
_entity.type
_entity.pdbx_description
1 polymer ?
#
loop_
_entity_poly.entity_id
_entity_poly.type
_entity_poly.pdbx_seq_one_letter_code
_entity_poly.pdbx_strand_id
1 'polypeptide(L)'
;MIPERYPCPCCGYRVFERQPGSNAVCPICLWEDDLAQLRFPRLPGSANHVSLEQAQHNYADLGVAERRNAGLGRVPVEGERREAGWRPLDPAHDNVEEPQSGVDYGDTYPLADTTVLYYWRSTYWRRLAS
;
A
#
# COMPACT_ATOMS: atom_id res chain seq x y z
N MET A 1 1.48 25.40 3.62
CA MET A 1 1.60 24.20 2.76
C MET A 1 1.79 23.01 3.67
N ILE A 2 0.82 22.10 3.72
CA ILE A 2 1.01 20.83 4.43
C ILE A 2 2.07 20.05 3.62
N PRO A 3 3.13 19.51 4.23
CA PRO A 3 4.09 18.68 3.50
C PRO A 3 3.35 17.56 2.76
N GLU A 4 3.80 17.21 1.56
CA GLU A 4 3.16 16.14 0.80
C GLU A 4 3.23 14.83 1.59
N ARG A 5 2.08 14.39 2.11
CA ARG A 5 1.92 13.08 2.73
C ARG A 5 1.96 11.99 1.65
N TYR A 6 2.48 10.83 2.04
CA TYR A 6 2.49 9.64 1.21
C TYR A 6 1.14 8.91 1.29
N PRO A 7 0.66 8.36 0.16
CA PRO A 7 -0.60 7.63 0.12
C PRO A 7 -0.52 6.30 0.86
N CYS A 8 -1.57 5.95 1.58
CA CYS A 8 -1.74 4.58 2.03
C CYS A 8 -2.04 3.68 0.82
N PRO A 9 -1.30 2.58 0.61
CA PRO A 9 -1.52 1.73 -0.56
C PRO A 9 -2.88 1.01 -0.50
N CYS A 10 -3.45 0.81 0.69
CA CYS A 10 -4.74 0.16 0.87
C CYS A 10 -5.94 1.07 0.52
N CYS A 11 -5.95 2.34 0.94
CA CYS A 11 -7.12 3.22 0.79
C CYS A 11 -6.89 4.44 -0.14
N GLY A 12 -5.65 4.65 -0.57
CA GLY A 12 -5.24 5.73 -1.47
C GLY A 12 -5.09 7.10 -0.84
N TYR A 13 -5.57 7.32 0.38
CA TYR A 13 -5.50 8.62 1.05
C TYR A 13 -4.07 8.95 1.50
N ARG A 14 -3.66 10.20 1.28
CA ARG A 14 -2.36 10.72 1.69
C ARG A 14 -2.34 11.03 3.19
N VAL A 15 -1.82 10.08 3.97
CA VAL A 15 -1.83 10.14 5.45
C VAL A 15 -0.46 9.95 6.08
N PHE A 16 0.47 9.29 5.39
CA PHE A 16 1.78 8.95 5.95
C PHE A 16 2.77 10.10 5.83
N GLU A 17 3.56 10.31 6.88
CA GLU A 17 4.55 11.41 6.96
C GLU A 17 5.93 11.01 6.45
N ARG A 18 6.18 9.70 6.32
CA ARG A 18 7.42 9.13 5.77
C ARG A 18 7.11 8.31 4.53
N GLN A 19 8.15 8.07 3.73
CA GLN A 19 8.10 7.19 2.56
C GLN A 19 7.60 5.77 2.95
N PRO A 20 7.09 4.99 1.99
CA PRO A 20 6.62 3.63 2.25
C PRO A 20 7.61 2.77 3.02
N GLY A 21 7.08 1.88 3.86
CA GLY A 21 7.86 1.05 4.76
C GLY A 21 8.13 1.72 6.11
N SER A 22 7.31 2.71 6.48
CA SER A 22 7.47 3.46 7.72
C SER A 22 6.91 2.75 8.95
N ASN A 23 6.19 1.64 8.77
CA ASN A 23 5.40 0.90 9.76
C ASN A 23 4.31 1.76 10.44
N ALA A 24 3.96 2.92 9.86
CA ALA A 24 2.87 3.74 10.35
C ALA A 24 1.52 3.06 10.04
N VAL A 25 0.58 3.11 10.98
CA VAL A 25 -0.78 2.62 10.76
C VAL A 25 -1.63 3.72 10.15
N CYS A 26 -2.27 3.41 9.02
CA CYS A 26 -3.20 4.33 8.36
C CYS A 26 -4.40 4.58 9.29
N PRO A 27 -4.70 5.83 9.70
CA PRO A 27 -5.82 6.08 10.61
C PRO A 27 -7.18 5.83 9.95
N ILE A 28 -7.25 5.80 8.62
CA ILE A 28 -8.50 5.63 7.87
C ILE A 28 -8.86 4.14 7.77
N CYS A 29 -7.96 3.34 7.20
CA CYS A 29 -8.23 1.92 6.93
C CYS A 29 -7.53 0.95 7.88
N LEU A 30 -6.64 1.43 8.75
CA LEU A 30 -5.86 0.62 9.71
C LEU A 30 -4.88 -0.37 9.07
N TRP A 31 -4.48 -0.13 7.81
CA TRP A 31 -3.34 -0.80 7.18
C TRP A 31 -2.02 -0.31 7.79
N GLU A 32 -1.15 -1.22 8.23
CA GLU A 32 0.23 -0.90 8.62
C GLU A 32 1.12 -0.81 7.38
N ASP A 33 1.89 0.28 7.26
CA ASP A 33 2.75 0.61 6.12
C ASP A 33 4.00 -0.30 6.02
N ASP A 34 3.75 -1.56 5.66
CA ASP A 34 4.76 -2.61 5.48
C ASP A 34 5.35 -2.62 4.07
N LEU A 35 6.67 -2.52 4.00
CA LEU A 35 7.39 -2.46 2.73
C LEU A 35 7.35 -3.79 1.98
N ALA A 36 7.36 -4.91 2.71
CA ALA A 36 7.28 -6.24 2.10
C ALA A 36 5.93 -6.44 1.42
N GLN A 37 4.83 -6.10 2.08
CA GLN A 37 3.49 -6.17 1.48
C GLN A 37 3.23 -5.12 0.40
N LEU A 38 3.95 -3.99 0.39
CA LEU A 38 3.91 -3.08 -0.75
C LEU A 38 4.63 -3.66 -1.98
N ARG A 39 5.81 -4.28 -1.78
CA ARG A 39 6.58 -4.93 -2.85
C ARG A 39 5.88 -6.17 -3.40
N PHE A 40 5.29 -6.95 -2.50
CA PHE A 40 4.57 -8.18 -2.78
C PHE A 40 3.09 -8.03 -2.39
N PRO A 41 2.25 -7.32 -3.19
CA PRO A 41 0.87 -7.01 -2.83
C PRO A 41 -0.04 -8.20 -2.55
N ARG A 42 0.36 -9.41 -2.97
CA ARG A 42 -0.37 -10.66 -2.75
C ARG A 42 0.14 -11.47 -1.55
N LEU A 43 1.19 -10.99 -0.84
CA LEU A 43 1.73 -11.61 0.36
C LEU A 43 0.85 -11.31 1.59
N PRO A 44 0.18 -12.30 2.20
CA PRO A 44 -0.46 -12.14 3.49
C PRO A 44 0.53 -12.42 4.64
N GLY A 45 0.11 -12.13 5.89
CA GLY A 45 0.80 -12.61 7.08
C GLY A 45 2.17 -11.97 7.35
N SER A 46 2.40 -10.75 6.87
CA SER A 46 3.53 -9.89 7.29
C SER A 46 3.06 -9.03 8.49
N ALA A 47 3.23 -7.71 8.46
CA ALA A 47 2.65 -6.83 9.46
C ALA A 47 1.11 -6.88 9.49
N ASN A 48 0.48 -7.03 8.31
CA ASN A 48 -0.97 -7.20 8.16
C ASN A 48 -1.31 -8.67 7.90
N HIS A 49 -2.42 -9.16 8.46
CA HIS A 49 -2.82 -10.57 8.32
C HIS A 49 -3.27 -10.92 6.90
N VAL A 50 -3.88 -9.96 6.22
CA VAL A 50 -4.33 -10.08 4.83
C VAL A 50 -3.30 -9.46 3.89
N SER A 51 -3.33 -9.87 2.61
CA SER A 51 -2.53 -9.23 1.56
C SER A 51 -3.02 -7.81 1.27
N LEU A 52 -2.18 -6.98 0.63
CA LEU A 52 -2.58 -5.63 0.22
C LEU A 52 -3.76 -5.68 -0.76
N GLU A 53 -3.76 -6.62 -1.70
CA GLU A 53 -4.88 -6.89 -2.61
C GLU A 53 -6.19 -7.12 -1.83
N GLN A 54 -6.17 -8.02 -0.85
CA GLN A 54 -7.35 -8.31 -0.04
C GLN A 54 -7.75 -7.14 0.85
N ALA A 55 -6.78 -6.37 1.35
CA ALA A 55 -7.04 -5.17 2.15
C ALA A 55 -7.76 -4.08 1.36
N GLN A 56 -7.40 -3.87 0.09
CA GLN A 56 -8.06 -2.92 -0.79
C GLN A 56 -9.53 -3.30 -1.01
N HIS A 57 -9.82 -4.58 -1.24
CA HIS A 57 -11.19 -5.09 -1.33
C HIS A 57 -11.95 -4.92 -0.01
N ASN A 58 -11.34 -5.32 1.12
CA ASN A 58 -11.95 -5.15 2.44
C ASN A 58 -12.26 -3.67 2.73
N TYR A 59 -11.38 -2.75 2.35
CA TYR A 59 -11.60 -1.33 2.56
C TYR A 59 -12.77 -0.80 1.71
N ALA A 60 -12.90 -1.25 0.46
CA ALA A 60 -14.04 -0.91 -0.37
C ALA A 60 -15.38 -1.37 0.23
N ASP A 61 -15.39 -2.56 0.84
CA ASP A 61 -16.61 -3.17 1.40
C ASP A 61 -16.93 -2.71 2.83
N LEU A 62 -15.91 -2.48 3.66
CA LEU A 62 -16.03 -2.36 5.12
C LEU A 62 -15.45 -1.06 5.68
N GLY A 63 -14.74 -0.26 4.87
CA GLY A 63 -14.04 0.93 5.32
C GLY A 63 -12.75 0.65 6.11
N VAL A 64 -12.31 -0.61 6.22
CA VAL A 64 -11.07 -1.02 6.89
C VAL A 64 -10.34 -2.11 6.11
N ALA A 65 -9.01 -2.15 6.23
CA ALA A 65 -8.13 -3.11 5.59
C ALA A 65 -8.37 -4.55 6.05
N GLU A 66 -8.68 -4.73 7.34
CA GLU A 66 -8.90 -6.04 7.94
C GLU A 66 -10.28 -6.11 8.60
N ARG A 67 -11.02 -7.19 8.32
CA ARG A 67 -12.38 -7.38 8.85
C ARG A 67 -12.45 -7.29 10.38
N ARG A 68 -11.42 -7.79 11.07
CA ARG A 68 -11.33 -7.75 12.55
C ARG A 68 -11.27 -6.32 13.12
N ASN A 69 -10.97 -5.33 12.30
CA ASN A 69 -10.86 -3.93 12.69
C ASN A 69 -12.11 -3.11 12.32
N ALA A 70 -13.20 -3.76 11.91
CA ALA A 70 -14.42 -3.06 11.49
C ALA A 70 -14.91 -2.09 12.57
N GLY A 71 -15.20 -0.84 12.16
CA GLY A 71 -15.65 0.24 13.05
C GLY A 71 -14.54 0.96 13.84
N LEU A 72 -13.27 0.56 13.74
CA LEU A 72 -12.16 1.20 14.46
C LEU A 72 -11.44 2.28 13.64
N GLY A 73 -11.56 2.24 12.30
CA GLY A 73 -11.02 3.27 11.43
C GLY A 73 -11.82 4.58 11.50
N ARG A 74 -11.29 5.65 10.93
CA ARG A 74 -12.01 6.93 10.78
C ARG A 74 -12.24 7.30 9.32
N VAL A 75 -13.21 8.19 9.11
CA VAL A 75 -13.34 8.89 7.82
C VAL A 75 -12.15 9.83 7.59
N PRO A 76 -11.79 10.14 6.34
CA PRO A 76 -10.78 11.15 6.02
C PRO A 76 -11.17 12.51 6.61
N VAL A 77 -10.18 13.27 7.10
CA VAL A 77 -10.41 14.65 7.56
C VAL A 77 -10.22 15.65 6.41
N GLU A 78 -10.59 16.90 6.64
CA GLU A 78 -10.42 17.96 5.64
C GLU A 78 -8.96 18.05 5.17
N GLY A 79 -8.77 18.04 3.85
CA GLY A 79 -7.45 18.08 3.20
C GLY A 79 -6.82 16.71 2.91
N GLU A 80 -7.26 15.62 3.56
CA GLU A 80 -6.81 14.26 3.23
C GLU A 80 -7.48 13.80 1.94
N ARG A 81 -6.74 13.89 0.84
CA ARG A 81 -7.20 13.48 -0.49
C ARG A 81 -6.59 12.14 -0.87
N ARG A 82 -7.35 11.36 -1.65
CA ARG A 82 -6.78 10.22 -2.37
C ARG A 82 -5.75 10.72 -3.38
N GLU A 83 -4.65 9.99 -3.51
CA GLU A 83 -3.67 10.27 -4.53
C GLU A 83 -4.27 10.11 -5.95
N ALA A 84 -3.95 11.06 -6.82
CA ALA A 84 -4.29 10.96 -8.23
C ALA A 84 -3.66 9.72 -8.86
N GLY A 85 -4.48 8.92 -9.54
CA GLY A 85 -4.06 7.66 -10.16
C GLY A 85 -4.15 6.44 -9.24
N TRP A 86 -4.34 6.61 -7.92
CA TRP A 86 -4.59 5.46 -7.06
C TRP A 86 -5.87 4.75 -7.48
N ARG A 87 -5.77 3.43 -7.58
CA ARG A 87 -6.85 2.48 -7.85
C ARG A 87 -6.52 1.15 -7.16
N PRO A 88 -7.51 0.28 -6.88
CA PRO A 88 -7.23 -1.08 -6.45
C PRO A 88 -6.28 -1.81 -7.42
N LEU A 89 -5.53 -2.75 -6.87
CA LEU A 89 -4.64 -3.62 -7.62
C LEU A 89 -5.45 -4.44 -8.62
N ASP A 90 -4.94 -4.52 -9.84
CA ASP A 90 -5.49 -5.36 -10.89
C ASP A 90 -4.40 -6.36 -11.34
N PRO A 91 -4.41 -7.60 -10.84
CA PRO A 91 -3.41 -8.61 -11.19
C PRO A 91 -3.33 -8.93 -12.70
N ALA A 92 -4.35 -8.60 -13.49
CA ALA A 92 -4.32 -8.79 -14.93
C ALA A 92 -3.49 -7.71 -15.66
N HIS A 93 -3.29 -6.55 -15.03
CA HIS A 93 -2.62 -5.39 -15.64
C HIS A 93 -1.38 -4.92 -14.87
N ASP A 94 -1.28 -5.25 -13.57
CA ASP A 94 -0.18 -4.87 -12.70
C ASP A 94 0.85 -6.00 -12.60
N ASN A 95 2.06 -5.74 -13.10
CA ASN A 95 3.21 -6.66 -13.02
C ASN A 95 3.82 -6.66 -11.61
N VAL A 96 3.07 -7.19 -10.65
CA VAL A 96 3.49 -7.34 -9.27
C VAL A 96 4.43 -8.52 -9.09
N GLU A 97 5.37 -8.38 -8.16
CA GLU A 97 6.27 -9.47 -7.80
C GLU A 97 5.60 -10.40 -6.77
N GLU A 98 5.93 -11.68 -6.81
CA GLU A 98 5.62 -12.66 -5.77
C GLU A 98 6.92 -13.19 -5.16
N PRO A 99 6.98 -13.40 -3.83
CA PRO A 99 8.19 -13.86 -3.17
C PRO A 99 8.48 -15.33 -3.52
N GLN A 100 9.73 -15.64 -3.80
CA GLN A 100 10.19 -16.99 -4.14
C GLN A 100 10.94 -17.62 -2.97
N SER A 101 10.66 -18.89 -2.69
CA SER A 101 11.33 -19.63 -1.62
C SER A 101 12.84 -19.73 -1.87
N GLY A 102 13.64 -19.42 -0.85
CA GLY A 102 15.10 -19.48 -0.92
C GLY A 102 15.79 -18.25 -1.50
N VAL A 103 15.03 -17.22 -1.90
CA VAL A 103 15.58 -15.93 -2.34
C VAL A 103 15.65 -14.97 -1.15
N ASP A 104 16.82 -14.38 -0.91
CA ASP A 104 16.99 -13.28 0.02
C ASP A 104 16.75 -11.95 -0.70
N TYR A 105 15.75 -11.19 -0.22
CA TYR A 105 15.36 -9.91 -0.80
C TYR A 105 15.96 -8.70 -0.06
N GLY A 106 16.67 -8.90 1.06
CA GLY A 106 17.11 -7.84 1.96
C GLY A 106 17.84 -6.69 1.25
N ASP A 107 18.74 -7.02 0.33
CA ASP A 107 19.58 -6.04 -0.38
C ASP A 107 18.97 -5.54 -1.70
N THR A 108 17.76 -5.98 -2.05
CA THR A 108 17.12 -5.67 -3.35
C THR A 108 16.00 -4.62 -3.24
N TYR A 109 15.74 -4.09 -2.05
CA TYR A 109 14.77 -3.02 -1.87
C TYR A 109 15.31 -1.67 -2.37
N PRO A 110 14.50 -0.85 -3.05
CA PRO A 110 14.91 0.47 -3.52
C PRO A 110 14.89 1.50 -2.38
N LEU A 111 15.76 1.33 -1.37
CA LEU A 111 15.73 2.12 -0.12
C LEU A 111 15.95 3.63 -0.35
N ALA A 112 16.62 4.02 -1.44
CA ALA A 112 16.79 5.42 -1.82
C ALA A 112 15.47 6.12 -2.18
N ASP A 113 14.50 5.38 -2.73
CA ASP A 113 13.16 5.87 -3.03
C ASP A 113 12.17 4.69 -3.03
N THR A 114 11.52 4.45 -1.89
CA THR A 114 10.54 3.35 -1.78
C THR A 114 9.22 3.66 -2.50
N THR A 115 9.02 4.87 -3.03
CA THR A 115 7.81 5.22 -3.77
C THR A 115 7.74 4.58 -5.16
N VAL A 116 8.85 4.07 -5.68
CA VAL A 116 8.89 3.29 -6.93
C VAL A 116 8.18 1.94 -6.82
N LEU A 117 7.76 1.54 -5.61
CA LEU A 117 6.96 0.33 -5.37
C LEU A 117 5.44 0.58 -5.52
N TYR A 118 4.99 1.82 -5.66
CA TYR A 118 3.58 2.12 -5.91
C TYR A 118 3.16 1.72 -7.33
N TYR A 119 2.50 0.56 -7.47
CA TYR A 119 2.13 -0.02 -8.77
C TYR A 119 1.28 0.90 -9.66
N TRP A 120 0.51 1.81 -9.08
CA TRP A 120 -0.35 2.73 -9.83
C TRP A 120 0.38 3.98 -10.35
N ARG A 121 1.62 4.23 -9.91
CA ARG A 121 2.40 5.39 -10.36
C ARG A 121 3.15 5.09 -11.65
N SER A 122 3.37 6.12 -12.46
CA SER A 122 4.17 6.02 -13.69
C SER A 122 5.64 5.66 -13.43
N THR A 123 6.13 5.88 -12.21
CA THR A 123 7.48 5.55 -11.74
C THR A 123 7.60 4.12 -11.18
N TYR A 124 6.54 3.31 -11.27
CA TYR A 124 6.57 1.94 -10.76
C TYR A 124 7.70 1.13 -11.41
N TRP A 125 8.56 0.54 -10.58
CA TRP A 125 9.80 -0.11 -11.00
C TRP A 125 9.64 -1.33 -11.94
N ARG A 126 8.44 -1.94 -11.95
CA ARG A 126 8.10 -3.10 -12.78
C ARG A 126 7.01 -2.76 -13.81
N ARG A 127 6.77 -1.46 -14.05
CA ARG A 127 5.77 -0.99 -15.01
C ARG A 127 6.07 -1.59 -16.39
N LEU A 128 5.07 -2.22 -16.98
CA LEU A 128 5.16 -2.68 -18.37
C LEU A 128 5.25 -1.46 -19.29
N ALA A 129 6.19 -1.47 -20.24
CA ALA A 129 6.24 -0.43 -21.26
C ALA A 129 4.92 -0.43 -22.03
N SER A 130 4.30 0.75 -22.10
CA SER A 130 3.07 0.99 -22.87
C SER A 130 3.37 1.00 -24.37
#